data_AF-A0A5Q4DXV6-F1
#
_entry.id   AF-A0A5Q4DXV6-F1
#
_cell.length_a   1.000
_cell.length_b   1.000
_cell.length_c   1.000
_cell.angle_alpha   90.00
_cell.angle_beta   90.00
_cell.angle_gamma   90.00
#
_symmetry.space_group_name_H-M   'P 1'
#
loop_
_entity.id
_entity.type
_entity.pdbx_description
1 polymer ?
#
loop_
_entity_poly.entity_id
_entity_poly.type
_entity_poly.pdbx_seq_one_letter_code
_entity_poly.pdbx_strand_id
1 'polypeptide(L)'
;MSVEAREKRQPWILLSPALAAVTLLLLVPLLFIVVYSFWLRSAVGPDIQGFHPDNWQRALTDPFYRYILLNTLKIAAITTFFCA
;
A
#
# COMPACT_ATOMS: atom_id res chain seq x y z
N MET A 1 -36.47 -0.22 -17.74
CA MET A 1 -35.31 -1.11 -17.55
C MET A 1 -35.84 -2.53 -17.49
N SER A 2 -35.27 -3.48 -18.26
CA SER A 2 -35.66 -4.88 -18.14
C SER A 2 -35.30 -5.42 -16.75
N VAL A 3 -36.09 -6.38 -16.24
CA VAL A 3 -35.88 -7.00 -14.91
C VAL A 3 -34.47 -7.55 -14.79
N GLU A 4 -33.96 -8.14 -15.86
CA GLU A 4 -32.61 -8.70 -15.98
C GLU A 4 -31.49 -7.67 -15.72
N ALA A 5 -31.69 -6.41 -16.14
CA ALA A 5 -30.73 -5.34 -15.90
C ALA A 5 -30.72 -4.88 -14.44
N ARG A 6 -31.85 -5.03 -13.73
CA ARG A 6 -31.98 -4.70 -12.30
C ARG A 6 -31.31 -5.77 -11.44
N GLU A 7 -31.53 -7.04 -11.75
CA GLU A 7 -30.90 -8.17 -11.05
C GLU A 7 -29.37 -8.16 -11.17
N LYS A 8 -28.81 -7.76 -12.31
CA LYS A 8 -27.35 -7.64 -12.48
C LYS A 8 -26.74 -6.50 -11.66
N ARG A 9 -27.47 -5.40 -11.43
CA ARG A 9 -26.97 -4.21 -10.70
C ARG A 9 -27.19 -4.28 -9.20
N GLN A 10 -28.23 -4.98 -8.76
CA GLN A 10 -28.66 -5.02 -7.36
C GLN A 10 -27.57 -5.56 -6.41
N PRO A 11 -26.82 -6.62 -6.71
CA PRO A 11 -25.73 -7.09 -5.85
C PRO A 11 -24.64 -6.03 -5.64
N TRP A 12 -24.23 -5.33 -6.72
CA TRP A 12 -23.20 -4.30 -6.65
C TRP A 12 -23.64 -3.07 -5.85
N ILE A 13 -24.91 -2.68 -5.98
CA ILE A 13 -25.47 -1.57 -5.19
C ILE A 13 -25.48 -1.95 -3.71
N LEU A 14 -25.92 -3.16 -3.37
CA LEU A 14 -25.95 -3.66 -1.99
C LEU A 14 -24.55 -3.82 -1.39
N LEU A 15 -23.56 -4.22 -2.19
CA LEU A 15 -22.17 -4.37 -1.76
C LEU A 15 -21.39 -3.05 -1.72
N SER A 16 -21.80 -2.04 -2.51
CA SER A 16 -21.06 -0.79 -2.66
C SER A 16 -20.72 -0.07 -1.35
N PRO A 17 -21.61 0.07 -0.33
CA PRO A 17 -21.23 0.74 0.91
C PRO A 17 -20.18 -0.03 1.72
N ALA A 18 -20.25 -1.36 1.74
CA ALA A 18 -19.27 -2.19 2.43
C ALA A 18 -17.91 -2.14 1.72
N LEU A 19 -17.91 -2.27 0.38
CA LEU A 19 -16.70 -2.15 -0.41
C LEU A 19 -16.08 -0.76 -0.26
N ALA A 20 -16.88 0.31 -0.35
CA ALA A 20 -16.39 1.67 -0.15
C ALA A 20 -15.77 1.86 1.23
N ALA A 21 -16.42 1.39 2.30
CA ALA A 21 -15.89 1.49 3.65
C ALA A 21 -14.55 0.75 3.80
N VAL A 22 -14.47 -0.51 3.36
CA VAL A 22 -13.24 -1.32 3.44
C VAL A 22 -12.14 -0.68 2.60
N THR A 23 -12.44 -0.26 1.38
CA THR A 23 -11.47 0.39 0.49
C THR A 23 -10.94 1.69 1.10
N LEU A 24 -11.81 2.55 1.64
CA LEU A 24 -11.37 3.80 2.26
C LEU A 24 -10.53 3.53 3.51
N LEU A 25 -10.98 2.63 4.39
CA LEU A 25 -10.26 2.31 5.63
C LEU A 25 -8.89 1.69 5.38
N LEU A 26 -8.70 0.96 4.27
CA LEU A 26 -7.41 0.37 3.92
C LEU A 26 -6.54 1.31 3.07
N LEU A 27 -7.09 1.95 2.04
CA LEU A 27 -6.29 2.74 1.10
C LEU A 27 -5.89 4.10 1.66
N VAL A 28 -6.75 4.77 2.42
CA VAL A 28 -6.42 6.10 2.99
C VAL A 28 -5.17 6.05 3.88
N PRO A 29 -5.02 5.12 4.85
CA PRO A 29 -3.78 5.04 5.62
C PRO A 29 -2.56 4.66 4.78
N LEU A 30 -2.73 3.79 3.77
CA LEU A 30 -1.64 3.46 2.84
C LEU A 30 -1.19 4.68 2.02
N LEU A 31 -2.13 5.54 1.60
CA LEU A 31 -1.82 6.80 0.93
C LEU A 31 -1.03 7.74 1.84
N PHE A 32 -1.36 7.82 3.13
CA PHE A 32 -0.56 8.60 4.08
C PHE A 32 0.88 8.08 4.19
N ILE A 33 1.08 6.76 4.21
CA ILE A 33 2.42 6.17 4.19
C ILE A 33 3.18 6.60 2.93
N VAL A 34 2.53 6.56 1.76
CA VAL A 34 3.14 7.00 0.50
C VAL A 34 3.51 8.49 0.58
N VAL A 35 2.62 9.37 1.03
CA VAL A 35 2.89 10.81 1.16
C VAL A 35 4.05 11.06 2.12
N TYR A 36 4.04 10.44 3.30
CA TYR A 36 5.09 10.61 4.31
C TYR A 36 6.44 10.04 3.87
N SER A 37 6.46 9.06 2.97
CA SER A 37 7.72 8.54 2.40
C SER A 37 8.53 9.62 1.66
N PHE A 38 7.88 10.68 1.17
CA PHE A 38 8.53 11.81 0.50
C PHE A 38 8.92 12.94 1.44
N TRP A 39 8.50 12.92 2.70
CA TRP A 39 8.86 13.95 3.68
C TRP A 39 10.23 13.64 4.29
N LEU A 40 10.97 14.69 4.67
CA LEU A 40 12.26 14.51 5.35
C LEU A 40 12.04 14.40 6.85
N ARG A 41 12.58 13.33 7.45
CA ARG A 41 12.52 13.14 8.90
C ARG A 41 13.49 14.09 9.60
N SER A 42 12.97 14.91 10.50
CA SER A 42 13.82 15.74 11.38
C SER A 42 14.30 14.92 12.58
N ALA A 43 15.56 15.13 13.00
CA ALA A 43 16.14 14.43 14.15
C ALA A 43 15.62 14.94 15.50
N VAL A 44 15.04 16.15 15.53
CA VAL A 44 14.69 16.85 16.79
C VAL A 44 13.36 17.62 16.69
N GLY A 45 12.59 17.44 15.63
CA GLY A 45 11.37 18.19 15.36
C GLY A 45 10.36 17.43 14.50
N PRO A 46 9.26 18.08 14.09
CA PRO A 46 8.29 17.50 13.17
C PRO A 46 8.91 17.21 11.80
N ASP A 47 8.29 16.29 11.06
CA ASP A 47 8.72 15.98 9.70
C ASP A 47 8.65 17.23 8.81
N ILE A 48 9.68 17.39 7.99
CA ILE A 48 9.79 18.49 7.03
C ILE A 48 8.97 18.09 5.81
N GLN A 49 7.81 18.72 5.68
CA GLN A 49 6.89 18.50 4.57
C GLN A 49 7.51 19.01 3.27
N GLY A 50 7.47 18.18 2.24
CA GLY A 50 8.03 18.48 0.93
C GLY A 50 8.06 17.24 0.05
N PHE A 51 8.44 17.40 -1.21
CA PHE A 51 8.65 16.28 -2.12
C PHE A 51 10.15 16.00 -2.23
N HIS A 52 10.63 15.02 -1.47
CA HIS A 52 12.04 14.63 -1.42
C HIS A 52 12.22 13.18 -1.87
N PRO A 53 12.74 12.92 -3.08
CA PRO A 53 12.97 11.56 -3.58
C PRO A 53 14.17 10.86 -2.91
N ASP A 54 14.96 11.57 -2.10
CA ASP A 54 16.17 11.06 -1.44
C ASP A 54 15.91 9.81 -0.61
N ASN A 55 14.75 9.72 0.06
CA ASN A 55 14.37 8.55 0.85
C ASN A 55 14.18 7.32 -0.04
N TRP A 56 13.57 7.48 -1.22
CA TRP A 56 13.39 6.41 -2.20
C TRP A 56 14.71 6.00 -2.84
N GLN A 57 15.58 6.97 -3.15
CA GLN A 57 16.92 6.67 -3.62
C GLN A 57 17.67 5.84 -2.59
N ARG A 58 17.72 6.27 -1.32
CA ARG A 58 18.35 5.51 -0.22
C ARG A 58 17.74 4.13 -0.06
N ALA A 59 16.41 4.02 -0.02
CA ALA A 59 15.73 2.73 0.12
C ALA A 59 16.10 1.73 -0.98
N LEU A 60 16.32 2.20 -2.21
CA LEU A 60 16.63 1.36 -3.36
C LEU A 60 18.14 1.12 -3.57
N THR A 61 19.00 2.06 -3.18
CA THR A 61 20.44 1.99 -3.44
C THR A 61 21.26 1.51 -2.25
N ASP A 62 20.78 1.69 -1.02
CA ASP A 62 21.52 1.31 0.18
C ASP A 62 21.69 -0.23 0.23
N PRO A 63 22.94 -0.75 0.26
CA PRO A 63 23.20 -2.18 0.32
C PRO A 63 22.53 -2.90 1.49
N PHE A 64 22.41 -2.23 2.65
CA PHE A 64 21.78 -2.81 3.84
C PHE A 64 20.28 -3.04 3.62
N TYR A 65 19.55 -2.05 3.11
CA TYR A 65 18.12 -2.20 2.80
C TYR A 65 17.88 -3.23 1.71
N ARG A 66 18.68 -3.22 0.63
CA ARG A 66 18.57 -4.20 -0.45
C ARG A 66 18.79 -5.62 0.06
N TYR A 67 19.79 -5.83 0.92
CA TYR A 67 20.08 -7.14 1.49
C TYR A 67 18.90 -7.67 2.30
N ILE A 68 18.33 -6.84 3.19
CA ILE A 68 17.17 -7.23 4.00
C ILE A 68 15.98 -7.54 3.10
N LEU A 69 15.64 -6.63 2.17
CA LEU A 69 14.47 -6.78 1.30
C LEU A 69 14.55 -8.07 0.46
N LEU A 70 15.68 -8.32 -0.18
CA LEU A 70 15.87 -9.50 -1.02
C LEU A 70 15.86 -10.79 -0.20
N ASN A 71 16.42 -10.77 1.02
CA ASN A 71 16.33 -11.94 1.90
C ASN A 71 14.90 -12.21 2.36
N THR A 72 14.14 -11.17 2.74
CA THR A 72 12.74 -11.33 3.11
C THR A 72 11.91 -11.87 1.94
N LEU A 73 12.10 -11.33 0.72
CA LEU A 73 11.42 -11.83 -0.48
C LEU A 73 11.82 -13.28 -0.81
N LYS A 74 13.10 -13.63 -0.66
CA LYS A 74 13.59 -15.00 -0.84
C LYS A 74 12.93 -15.96 0.13
N ILE A 75 12.89 -15.63 1.42
CA ILE A 75 12.25 -16.46 2.44
C ILE A 75 10.77 -16.61 2.13
N ALA A 76 10.06 -15.51 1.86
CA ALA A 76 8.64 -15.53 1.50
C ALA A 76 8.40 -16.46 0.28
N ALA A 77 9.16 -16.30 -0.80
CA ALA A 77 9.03 -17.11 -2.00
C ALA A 77 9.29 -18.60 -1.75
N ILE A 78 10.35 -18.94 -1.00
CA ILE A 78 10.65 -20.33 -0.62
C ILE A 78 9.48 -20.90 0.19
N THR A 79 9.02 -20.18 1.22
CA THR A 79 7.91 -20.66 2.07
C THR A 79 6.61 -20.83 1.30
N THR A 80 6.25 -19.87 0.43
CA THR A 80 5.07 -20.00 -0.43
C THR A 80 5.19 -21.19 -1.37
N PHE A 81 6.35 -21.41 -1.98
CA PHE A 81 6.53 -22.53 -2.90
C PHE A 81 6.38 -23.90 -2.24
N PHE A 82 6.86 -24.06 -1.00
CA PHE A 82 6.82 -25.34 -0.29
C PHE A 82 5.55 -25.54 0.57
N CYS A 83 4.85 -24.48 0.96
CA CYS A 83 3.71 -24.56 1.87
C CYS A 83 2.35 -24.23 1.25
N ALA A 84 2.29 -23.61 0.07
CA ALA A 84 1.04 -23.37 -0.66
C ALA A 84 0.62 -24.61 -1.45
#